data_AF-A0A7Y4WHR4-F1
#
_entry.id   AF-A0A7Y4WHR4-F1
#
_cell.length_a   1.000
_cell.length_b   1.000
_cell.length_c   1.000
_cell.angle_alpha   90.00
_cell.angle_beta   90.00
_cell.angle_gamma   90.00
#
_symmetry.space_group_name_H-M   'P 1'
#
loop_
_entity.id
_entity.type
_entity.pdbx_description
1 polymer ?
#
loop_
_entity_poly.entity_id
_entity_poly.type
_entity_poly.pdbx_seq_one_letter_code
_entity_poly.pdbx_strand_id
1 'polypeptide(L)'
;MSALEGQPLIPYPCSWPYRILCGDEAAVRAAIAGIVGEAAHTLTQLGASSSGRISRLELVVTVRDEDQRNTIFAALVCTASVRFVL
;
A
#
# COMPACT_ATOMS: atom_id res chain seq x y z
N MET A 1 2.85 -12.91 -32.76
CA MET A 1 2.77 -11.88 -31.71
C MET A 1 3.41 -12.49 -30.48
N SER A 2 4.70 -12.28 -30.28
CA SER A 2 5.44 -12.92 -29.19
C SER A 2 5.16 -12.16 -27.90
N ALA A 3 4.38 -12.76 -27.02
CA ALA A 3 4.30 -12.33 -25.63
C ALA A 3 5.71 -12.42 -25.03
N LEU A 4 6.17 -11.37 -24.37
CA LEU A 4 7.46 -11.35 -23.69
C LEU A 4 7.42 -12.40 -22.57
N GLU A 5 8.12 -13.51 -22.78
CA GLU A 5 8.30 -14.57 -21.77
C GLU A 5 9.06 -13.98 -20.57
N GLY A 6 8.40 -13.84 -19.42
CA GLY A 6 9.07 -13.43 -18.18
C GLY A 6 8.22 -12.67 -17.15
N GLN A 7 6.98 -12.28 -17.44
CA GLN A 7 6.13 -11.71 -16.38
C GLN A 7 5.76 -12.81 -15.37
N PRO A 8 6.06 -12.61 -14.07
CA PRO A 8 5.68 -13.57 -13.05
C PRO A 8 4.14 -13.70 -13.02
N LEU A 9 3.65 -14.92 -13.15
CA LEU A 9 2.24 -15.22 -12.99
C LEU A 9 1.89 -15.07 -11.51
N ILE A 10 1.17 -14.01 -11.17
CA ILE A 10 0.69 -13.78 -9.80
C ILE A 10 -0.70 -14.42 -9.68
N PRO A 11 -0.89 -15.42 -8.80
CA PRO A 11 -2.20 -15.98 -8.55
C PRO A 11 -3.02 -14.99 -7.71
N TYR A 12 -4.04 -14.40 -8.33
CA TYR A 12 -5.00 -13.54 -7.65
C TYR A 12 -6.28 -14.32 -7.27
N PRO A 13 -7.03 -13.90 -6.23
CA PRO A 13 -6.68 -12.84 -5.29
C PRO A 13 -5.52 -13.22 -4.37
N CYS A 14 -4.71 -12.23 -3.99
CA CYS A 14 -3.60 -12.44 -3.07
C CYS A 14 -3.44 -11.27 -2.09
N SER A 15 -2.81 -11.56 -0.95
CA SER A 15 -2.43 -10.52 0.01
C SER A 15 -1.21 -9.77 -0.48
N TRP A 16 -1.35 -8.48 -0.71
CA TRP A 16 -0.28 -7.61 -1.16
C TRP A 16 0.15 -6.64 -0.06
N PRO A 17 1.41 -6.72 0.42
CA PRO A 17 1.94 -5.77 1.38
C PRO A 17 2.39 -4.48 0.69
N TYR A 18 2.06 -3.34 1.28
CA TYR A 18 2.61 -2.02 0.99
C TYR A 18 3.29 -1.50 2.24
N ARG A 19 4.54 -1.07 2.13
CA ARG A 19 5.20 -0.38 3.24
C ARG A 19 5.20 1.11 2.99
N ILE A 20 4.66 1.84 3.95
CA ILE A 20 4.38 3.27 3.83
C ILE A 20 5.27 4.01 4.81
N LEU A 21 6.03 4.98 4.30
CA LEU A 21 6.76 5.95 5.11
C LEU A 21 5.96 7.25 5.12
N CYS A 22 5.50 7.69 6.28
CA CYS A 22 4.63 8.86 6.41
C CYS A 22 5.03 9.77 7.57
N GLY A 23 4.67 11.05 7.46
CA GLY A 23 4.90 12.03 8.54
C GLY A 23 3.79 12.04 9.59
N ASP A 24 2.55 11.94 9.13
CA ASP A 24 1.35 11.91 9.98
C ASP A 24 0.62 10.59 9.78
N GLU A 25 0.78 9.68 10.74
CA GLU A 25 0.15 8.37 10.72
C GLU A 25 -1.38 8.44 10.80
N ALA A 26 -1.93 9.35 11.58
CA ALA A 26 -3.39 9.45 11.74
C ALA A 26 -4.06 9.89 10.42
N ALA A 27 -3.47 10.87 9.74
CA ALA A 27 -3.94 11.30 8.43
C ALA A 27 -3.85 10.18 7.38
N VAL A 28 -2.76 9.41 7.39
CA VAL A 28 -2.60 8.28 6.45
C VAL A 28 -3.58 7.14 6.75
N ARG A 29 -3.82 6.81 8.02
CA ARG A 29 -4.83 5.81 8.42
C ARG A 29 -6.22 6.18 7.91
N ALA A 30 -6.61 7.45 8.03
CA ALA A 30 -7.89 7.94 7.53
C ALA A 30 -7.98 7.87 6.00
N ALA A 31 -6.90 8.24 5.28
CA ALA A 31 -6.85 8.13 3.83
C ALA A 31 -6.93 6.68 3.34
N ILE A 32 -6.20 5.75 3.98
CA ILE A 32 -6.19 4.33 3.63
C ILE A 32 -7.59 3.73 3.65
N ALA A 33 -8.41 4.04 4.66
CA ALA A 33 -9.78 3.53 4.75
C ALA A 33 -10.62 3.87 3.50
N GLY A 34 -10.43 5.07 2.93
CA GLY A 34 -11.08 5.47 1.68
C GLY A 34 -10.47 4.82 0.44
N ILE A 35 -9.17 4.53 0.44
CA ILE A 35 -8.45 3.93 -0.70
C ILE A 35 -8.80 2.44 -0.85
N VAL A 36 -8.77 1.68 0.25
CA VAL A 36 -8.99 0.24 0.23
C VAL A 36 -10.48 -0.12 0.18
N GLY A 37 -11.36 0.79 0.62
CA GLY A 37 -12.80 0.56 0.64
C GLY A 37 -13.16 -0.69 1.43
N GLU A 38 -13.92 -1.60 0.80
CA GLU A 38 -14.36 -2.86 1.40
C GLU A 38 -13.32 -3.99 1.29
N ALA A 39 -12.15 -3.74 0.68
CA ALA A 39 -11.12 -4.76 0.56
C ALA A 39 -10.61 -5.19 1.93
N ALA A 40 -10.51 -6.51 2.16
CA ALA A 40 -9.95 -7.05 3.38
C ALA A 40 -8.50 -6.59 3.53
N HIS A 41 -8.18 -5.94 4.65
CA HIS A 41 -6.84 -5.39 4.88
C HIS A 41 -6.45 -5.38 6.35
N THR A 42 -5.15 -5.31 6.60
CA THR A 42 -4.57 -5.06 7.92
C THR A 42 -3.58 -3.91 7.83
N LEU A 43 -3.54 -3.06 8.85
CA LEU A 43 -2.65 -1.90 8.91
C LEU A 43 -1.89 -1.87 10.23
N THR A 44 -0.62 -2.25 10.17
CA THR A 44 0.26 -2.38 11.33
C THR A 44 1.29 -1.26 11.35
N GLN A 45 1.59 -0.73 12.54
CA GLN A 45 2.71 0.18 12.71
C GLN A 45 3.99 -0.64 12.93
N LEU A 46 4.97 -0.50 12.03
CA LEU A 46 6.27 -1.18 12.14
C LEU A 46 7.27 -0.42 13.03
N GLY A 47 7.05 0.88 13.23
CA GLY A 47 7.83 1.70 14.13
C GLY A 47 7.94 3.15 13.66
N ALA A 48 8.64 3.97 14.43
CA ALA A 48 8.91 5.36 14.09
C ALA A 48 10.41 5.63 13.98
N SER A 49 10.77 6.72 13.29
CA SER A 49 12.13 7.27 13.33
C SER A 49 12.48 7.73 14.75
N SER A 50 13.77 7.75 15.08
CA SER A 50 14.29 8.21 16.38
C SER A 50 13.89 9.64 16.74
N SER A 51 13.58 10.49 15.76
CA SER A 51 13.10 11.86 15.97
C SER A 51 11.57 12.00 16.00
N GLY A 52 10.82 10.90 15.83
CA GLY A 52 9.35 10.90 15.78
C GLY A 52 8.72 11.52 14.53
N ARG A 53 9.53 11.99 13.57
CA ARG A 53 9.04 12.72 12.37
C ARG A 53 8.55 11.83 11.24
N ILE A 54 8.88 10.55 11.26
CA ILE A 54 8.51 9.58 10.22
C ILE A 54 8.03 8.29 10.90
N SER A 55 6.81 7.87 10.58
CA SER A 55 6.26 6.56 10.91
C SER A 55 6.41 5.60 9.74
N ARG A 56 6.61 4.32 10.06
CA ARG A 56 6.62 3.20 9.12
C ARG A 56 5.39 2.37 9.37
N LEU A 57 4.55 2.24 8.35
CA LEU A 57 3.34 1.43 8.37
C LEU A 57 3.47 0.30 7.37
N GLU A 58 2.81 -0.82 7.66
CA GLU A 58 2.62 -1.91 6.72
C GLU A 58 1.13 -2.12 6.53
N LEU A 59 0.67 -1.91 5.30
CA LEU A 59 -0.69 -2.14 4.85
C LEU A 59 -0.69 -3.42 4.03
N VAL A 60 -1.36 -4.47 4.50
CA VAL A 60 -1.57 -5.69 3.71
C VAL A 60 -3.00 -5.71 3.22
N VAL A 61 -3.22 -5.74 1.90
CA VAL A 61 -4.56 -5.74 1.29
C VAL A 61 -4.74 -6.97 0.44
N THR A 62 -5.90 -7.63 0.53
CA THR A 62 -6.29 -8.65 -0.44
C THR A 62 -6.68 -7.98 -1.75
N VAL A 63 -5.84 -8.11 -2.77
CA VAL A 63 -6.07 -7.58 -4.11
C VAL A 63 -6.58 -8.67 -5.04
N ARG A 64 -7.53 -8.32 -5.92
CA ARG A 64 -8.22 -9.23 -6.82
C ARG A 64 -7.56 -9.36 -8.19
N ASP A 65 -6.76 -8.37 -8.58
CA ASP A 65 -6.08 -8.27 -9.86
C ASP A 65 -4.93 -7.24 -9.78
N GLU A 66 -4.14 -7.16 -10.86
CA GLU A 66 -3.04 -6.20 -10.98
C GLU A 66 -3.53 -4.74 -11.02
N ASP A 67 -4.67 -4.48 -11.65
CA ASP A 67 -5.25 -3.14 -11.80
C ASP A 67 -5.62 -2.54 -10.44
N GLN A 68 -6.26 -3.32 -9.57
CA GLN A 68 -6.60 -2.93 -8.22
C GLN A 68 -5.35 -2.65 -7.40
N ARG A 69 -4.33 -3.51 -7.50
CA ARG A 69 -3.05 -3.28 -6.82
C ARG A 69 -2.41 -1.95 -7.27
N ASN A 70 -2.34 -1.72 -8.57
CA ASN A 70 -1.74 -0.51 -9.13
C ASN A 70 -2.54 0.75 -8.77
N THR A 71 -3.87 0.65 -8.73
CA THR A 71 -4.77 1.73 -8.28
C THR A 71 -4.55 2.10 -6.82
N ILE A 72 -4.46 1.10 -5.93
CA ILE A 72 -4.15 1.31 -4.51
C ILE A 72 -2.78 1.98 -4.37
N PHE A 73 -1.76 1.47 -5.06
CA PHE A 73 -0.41 2.05 -5.02
C PHE A 73 -0.41 3.53 -5.44
N ALA A 74 -1.04 3.86 -6.57
CA ALA A 74 -1.13 5.24 -7.06
C ALA A 74 -1.84 6.15 -6.05
N ALA A 75 -2.94 5.70 -5.45
CA ALA A 75 -3.67 6.46 -4.45
C ALA A 75 -2.86 6.70 -3.17
N LEU A 76 -2.09 5.69 -2.72
CA LEU A 76 -1.18 5.84 -1.58
C LEU A 76 -0.09 6.88 -1.84
N VAL A 77 0.54 6.85 -3.02
CA VAL A 77 1.57 7.81 -3.41
C VAL A 77 1.03 9.24 -3.52
N CYS A 78 -0.22 9.42 -3.94
CA CYS A 78 -0.88 10.73 -4.01
C CYS A 78 -1.34 11.29 -2.65
N THR A 79 -1.27 10.50 -1.58
CA THR A 79 -1.68 10.96 -0.24
C THR A 79 -0.63 11.91 0.33
N ALA A 80 -1.01 13.16 0.63
CA ALA A 80 -0.07 14.24 1.01
C ALA A 80 0.87 13.91 2.19
N SER A 81 0.41 13.10 3.15
CA SER A 81 1.20 12.69 4.32
C SER A 81 2.12 11.49 4.06
N VAL A 82 1.98 10.83 2.91
CA VAL A 82 2.84 9.73 2.44
C VAL A 82 4.06 10.31 1.74
N ARG A 83 5.24 9.87 2.17
CA ARG A 83 6.52 10.25 1.55
C ARG A 83 7.04 9.18 0.61
N PHE A 84 6.75 7.92 0.91
CA PHE A 84 7.23 6.79 0.13
C PHE A 84 6.35 5.55 0.33
N VAL A 85 6.23 4.75 -0.73
CA VAL A 85 5.54 3.45 -0.73
C VAL A 85 6.47 2.42 -1.37
N LEU A 86 6.61 1.26 -0.73
CA LEU A 86 7.38 0.10 -1.16
C LEU A 86 6.46 -1.11 -1.35
#